data_AF-A0A1V6IXK6-F1
#
_entry.id   AF-A0A1V6IXK6-F1
#
_cell.length_a   1.000
_cell.length_b   1.000
_cell.length_c   1.000
_cell.angle_alpha   90.00
_cell.angle_beta   90.00
_cell.angle_gamma   90.00
#
_symmetry.space_group_name_H-M   'P 1'
#
loop_
_entity.id
_entity.type
_entity.pdbx_description
1 polymer ?
#
loop_
_entity_poly.entity_id
_entity_poly.type
_entity_poly.pdbx_seq_one_letter_code
_entity_poly.pdbx_strand_id
1 'polypeptide(L)'
;MPNIVLDKEQHNYIVFNQYGKIKEKNLFDLPAGSSGIEIYILADFDNVEASEYETYANIKRPDGLIVGDVILEKLANQIDLNGNLYWGKKLTLYDDVTQLNGAIQISIVYSKFDSNLRTIKRRINGMIVFHIYDAVSFYTPRSSVIKAMMRYVDQQALVAKQEIEDAFDELATLMEGV
;
A
#
# COMPACT_ATOMS: atom_id res chain seq x y z
N MET A 1 -27.39 8.65 -12.53
CA MET A 1 -26.51 7.58 -12.01
C MET A 1 -27.01 7.23 -10.61
N PRO A 2 -27.08 5.94 -10.24
CA PRO A 2 -27.51 5.55 -8.90
C PRO A 2 -26.52 6.09 -7.84
N ASN A 3 -27.04 6.42 -6.65
CA ASN A 3 -26.21 6.78 -5.51
C ASN A 3 -25.47 5.52 -5.03
N ILE A 4 -24.18 5.64 -4.79
CA ILE A 4 -23.40 4.57 -4.14
C ILE A 4 -23.69 4.65 -2.65
N VAL A 5 -24.05 3.53 -2.04
CA VAL A 5 -24.25 3.43 -0.59
C VAL A 5 -23.07 2.68 0.00
N LEU A 6 -22.37 3.33 0.93
CA LEU A 6 -21.25 2.77 1.66
C LEU A 6 -21.70 2.38 3.07
N ASP A 7 -21.36 1.16 3.45
CA ASP A 7 -21.42 0.69 4.83
C ASP A 7 -20.12 1.05 5.55
N LYS A 8 -20.24 1.77 6.69
CA LYS A 8 -19.11 2.19 7.51
C LYS A 8 -18.29 1.03 8.05
N GLU A 9 -18.88 -0.15 8.23
CA GLU A 9 -18.19 -1.31 8.81
C GLU A 9 -17.49 -2.18 7.76
N GLN A 10 -17.79 -1.98 6.48
CA GLN A 10 -17.30 -2.84 5.39
C GLN A 10 -16.39 -2.12 4.40
N HIS A 11 -16.30 -0.79 4.46
CA HIS A 11 -15.54 0.00 3.50
C HIS A 11 -14.51 0.90 4.18
N ASN A 12 -13.37 1.07 3.50
CA ASN A 12 -12.40 2.10 3.87
C ASN A 12 -12.87 3.46 3.36
N TYR A 13 -12.97 4.45 4.24
CA TYR A 13 -13.32 5.81 3.84
C TYR A 13 -12.64 6.85 4.72
N ILE A 14 -12.48 8.05 4.16
CA ILE A 14 -12.15 9.27 4.92
C ILE A 14 -13.13 10.36 4.53
N VAL A 15 -13.74 11.00 5.53
CA VAL A 15 -14.56 12.20 5.38
C VAL A 15 -13.74 13.42 5.78
N PHE A 16 -13.57 14.36 4.86
CA PHE A 16 -12.99 15.67 5.13
C PHE A 16 -14.10 16.71 5.32
N ASN A 17 -13.96 17.56 6.34
CA ASN A 17 -14.86 18.70 6.52
C ASN A 17 -14.53 19.84 5.54
N GLN A 18 -15.37 20.89 5.58
CA GLN A 18 -15.21 22.11 4.80
C GLN A 18 -13.90 22.88 5.02
N TYR A 19 -13.09 22.53 6.02
CA TYR A 19 -11.76 23.11 6.27
C TYR A 19 -10.62 22.19 5.84
N GLY A 20 -10.94 21.04 5.21
CA GLY A 20 -9.94 20.05 4.78
C GLY A 20 -9.36 19.23 5.94
N LYS A 21 -10.00 19.25 7.12
CA LYS A 21 -9.64 18.40 8.25
C LYS A 21 -10.43 17.10 8.21
N ILE A 22 -9.83 16.02 8.69
CA ILE A 22 -10.52 14.73 8.83
C ILE A 22 -11.65 14.89 9.86
N LYS A 23 -12.89 14.70 9.41
CA LYS A 23 -14.10 14.66 10.23
C LYS A 23 -14.32 13.27 10.79
N GLU A 24 -14.15 12.27 9.93
CA GLU A 24 -14.37 10.86 10.24
C GLU A 24 -13.51 10.01 9.32
N LYS A 25 -13.08 8.83 9.76
CA LYS A 25 -12.45 7.82 8.90
C LYS A 25 -12.74 6.42 9.40
N ASN A 26 -12.80 5.48 8.46
CA ASN A 26 -12.62 4.07 8.72
C ASN A 26 -11.54 3.54 7.79
N LEU A 27 -10.48 2.97 8.34
CA LEU A 27 -9.39 2.38 7.56
C LEU A 27 -9.07 1.05 8.23
N PHE A 28 -9.27 -0.04 7.52
CA PHE A 28 -8.88 -1.36 7.98
C PHE A 28 -7.37 -1.50 7.99
N ASP A 29 -6.90 -2.46 8.77
CA ASP A 29 -5.51 -2.87 8.74
C ASP A 29 -5.22 -3.54 7.40
N LEU A 30 -4.18 -3.08 6.73
CA LEU A 30 -3.81 -3.56 5.39
C LEU A 30 -2.50 -4.35 5.49
N PRO A 31 -2.48 -5.64 5.10
CA PRO A 31 -1.25 -6.41 5.04
C PRO A 31 -0.39 -5.97 3.85
N ALA A 32 0.92 -6.03 4.01
CA ALA A 32 1.88 -5.70 2.96
C ALA A 32 1.69 -6.59 1.72
N GLY A 33 1.77 -5.99 0.54
CA GLY A 33 1.54 -6.65 -0.75
C GLY A 33 0.06 -6.80 -1.16
N SER A 34 -0.87 -6.24 -0.39
CA SER A 34 -2.28 -6.19 -0.78
C SER A 34 -2.50 -5.30 -2.01
N SER A 35 -3.32 -5.76 -2.96
CA SER A 35 -3.60 -5.02 -4.20
C SER A 35 -5.10 -4.83 -4.41
N GLY A 36 -5.49 -3.76 -5.10
CA GLY A 36 -6.89 -3.43 -5.38
C GLY A 36 -7.64 -2.90 -4.15
N ILE A 37 -6.94 -2.29 -3.19
CA ILE A 37 -7.57 -1.75 -1.99
C ILE A 37 -8.27 -0.45 -2.34
N GLU A 38 -9.58 -0.42 -2.13
CA GLU A 38 -10.40 0.76 -2.37
C GLU A 38 -10.50 1.61 -1.11
N ILE A 39 -10.26 2.91 -1.24
CA ILE A 39 -10.45 3.92 -0.20
C ILE A 39 -11.34 5.03 -0.75
N TYR A 40 -12.49 5.24 -0.11
CA TYR A 40 -13.46 6.28 -0.50
C TYR A 40 -13.09 7.61 0.16
N ILE A 41 -12.81 8.62 -0.66
CA ILE A 41 -12.46 9.96 -0.21
C ILE A 41 -13.68 10.85 -0.34
N LEU A 42 -14.25 11.21 0.81
CA LEU A 42 -15.53 11.91 0.95
C LEU A 42 -15.31 13.35 1.42
N ALA A 43 -16.12 14.24 0.89
CA ALA A 43 -16.04 15.67 1.09
C ALA A 43 -17.36 16.20 1.67
N ASP A 44 -17.28 16.74 2.89
CA ASP A 44 -18.33 17.46 3.60
C ASP A 44 -18.14 18.97 3.42
N PHE A 45 -18.13 19.38 2.14
CA PHE A 45 -18.29 20.77 1.76
C PHE A 45 -19.45 20.88 0.78
N ASP A 46 -20.34 21.83 1.03
CA ASP A 46 -21.29 22.29 0.03
C ASP A 46 -20.50 22.82 -1.16
N ASN A 47 -20.71 22.25 -2.35
CA ASN A 47 -20.73 23.01 -3.60
C ASN A 47 -20.88 22.09 -4.82
N VAL A 48 -21.75 22.52 -5.73
CA VAL A 48 -21.81 22.09 -7.14
C VAL A 48 -20.41 22.11 -7.80
N GLU A 49 -19.54 23.04 -7.36
CA GLU A 49 -18.14 23.13 -7.82
C GLU A 49 -17.28 21.90 -7.50
N ALA A 50 -17.55 21.14 -6.44
CA ALA A 50 -16.74 19.97 -6.03
C ALA A 50 -16.61 18.94 -7.17
N SER A 51 -17.66 18.83 -7.99
CA SER A 51 -17.73 17.97 -9.17
C SER A 51 -16.80 18.42 -10.31
N GLU A 52 -16.38 19.69 -10.32
CA GLU A 52 -15.51 20.31 -11.32
C GLU A 52 -14.02 20.22 -10.96
N TYR A 53 -13.68 19.90 -9.70
CA TYR A 53 -12.29 19.71 -9.30
C TYR A 53 -11.84 18.29 -9.68
N GLU A 54 -10.67 18.19 -10.30
CA GLU A 54 -9.92 16.94 -10.32
C GLU A 54 -9.33 16.70 -8.93
N THR A 55 -9.25 15.43 -8.55
CA THR A 55 -8.79 15.04 -7.22
C THR A 55 -7.66 14.06 -7.37
N TYR A 56 -6.57 14.31 -6.65
CA TYR A 56 -5.37 13.50 -6.68
C TYR A 56 -4.96 13.13 -5.27
N ALA A 57 -4.37 11.95 -5.13
CA ALA A 57 -3.67 11.52 -3.94
C ALA A 57 -2.18 11.64 -4.19
N ASN A 58 -1.50 12.41 -3.34
CA ASN A 58 -0.04 12.37 -3.22
C ASN A 58 0.31 11.33 -2.16
N ILE A 59 0.99 10.27 -2.58
CA ILE A 59 1.29 9.13 -1.71
C ILE A 59 2.79 9.08 -1.45
N LYS A 60 3.15 9.06 -0.17
CA LYS A 60 4.51 8.78 0.29
C LYS A 60 4.53 7.43 0.99
N ARG A 61 5.33 6.51 0.43
CA ARG A 61 5.55 5.16 0.94
C ARG A 61 6.44 5.15 2.19
N PRO A 62 6.50 4.02 2.93
CA PRO A 62 7.37 3.87 4.10
C PRO A 62 8.87 4.07 3.82
N ASP A 63 9.36 3.70 2.65
CA ASP A 63 10.75 3.92 2.19
C ASP A 63 11.02 5.38 1.78
N GLY A 64 10.03 6.25 1.87
CA GLY A 64 10.13 7.65 1.48
C GLY A 64 9.89 7.92 0.00
N LEU A 65 9.67 6.88 -0.82
CA LEU A 65 9.34 7.05 -2.24
C LEU A 65 8.01 7.79 -2.38
N ILE A 66 7.99 8.79 -3.24
CA ILE A 66 6.78 9.51 -3.62
C ILE A 66 6.24 8.85 -4.90
N VAL A 67 5.06 8.24 -4.81
CA VAL A 67 4.41 7.56 -5.94
C VAL A 67 3.85 8.59 -6.94
N GLY A 68 3.53 9.79 -6.47
CA GLY A 68 3.12 10.92 -7.31
C GLY A 68 1.63 11.25 -7.21
N ASP A 69 1.12 12.00 -8.18
CA ASP A 69 -0.27 12.46 -8.27
C ASP A 69 -1.17 11.36 -8.84
N VAL A 70 -1.69 10.48 -7.98
CA VAL A 70 -2.63 9.42 -8.36
C VAL A 70 -4.03 10.02 -8.52
N ILE A 71 -4.59 9.98 -9.72
CA ILE A 71 -5.94 10.48 -10.01
C ILE A 71 -6.98 9.57 -9.33
N LEU A 72 -7.94 10.18 -8.61
CA LEU A 72 -9.05 9.45 -8.01
C LEU A 72 -10.19 9.26 -9.01
N GLU A 73 -10.76 8.06 -9.00
CA GLU A 73 -11.88 7.67 -9.87
C GLU A 73 -13.19 8.34 -9.44
N LYS A 74 -13.87 8.97 -10.39
CA LYS A 74 -15.23 9.50 -10.19
C LYS A 74 -16.25 8.38 -10.38
N LEU A 75 -16.78 7.85 -9.29
CA LEU A 75 -17.79 6.78 -9.33
C LEU A 75 -19.23 7.30 -9.40
N ALA A 76 -19.53 8.36 -8.65
CA ALA A 76 -20.85 8.99 -8.61
C ALA A 76 -20.71 10.47 -8.28
N ASN A 77 -21.80 11.23 -8.45
CA ASN A 77 -21.83 12.62 -7.96
C ASN A 77 -21.90 12.62 -6.43
N GLN A 78 -22.75 11.79 -5.83
CA GLN A 78 -22.88 11.70 -4.39
C GLN A 78 -22.78 10.23 -3.94
N ILE A 79 -22.19 10.06 -2.77
CA ILE A 79 -22.02 8.79 -2.06
C ILE A 79 -22.76 8.92 -0.73
N ASP A 80 -23.69 8.01 -0.49
CA ASP A 80 -24.39 7.87 0.78
C ASP A 80 -23.52 7.09 1.76
N LEU A 81 -23.20 7.69 2.90
CA LEU A 81 -22.56 7.04 4.02
C LEU A 81 -23.52 7.04 5.22
N ASN A 82 -24.23 5.93 5.41
CA ASN A 82 -25.23 5.72 6.47
C ASN A 82 -26.27 6.85 6.60
N GLY A 83 -26.90 7.23 5.49
CA GLY A 83 -27.96 8.24 5.41
C GLY A 83 -27.47 9.67 5.22
N ASN A 84 -26.15 9.89 5.07
CA ASN A 84 -25.56 11.19 4.80
C ASN A 84 -24.92 11.21 3.42
N LEU A 85 -25.30 12.18 2.59
CA LEU A 85 -24.79 12.31 1.22
C LEU A 85 -23.53 13.17 1.20
N TYR A 86 -22.45 12.62 0.65
CA TYR A 86 -21.17 13.29 0.47
C TYR A 86 -20.76 13.31 -1.00
N TRP A 87 -20.02 14.34 -1.41
CA TRP A 87 -19.26 14.26 -2.67
C TRP A 87 -18.09 13.32 -2.46
N GLY A 88 -17.89 12.36 -3.36
CA GLY A 88 -16.90 11.32 -3.14
C GLY A 88 -16.23 10.83 -4.41
N LYS A 89 -14.97 10.44 -4.27
CA LYS A 89 -14.20 9.72 -5.29
C LYS A 89 -13.49 8.53 -4.65
N LYS A 90 -13.06 7.58 -5.49
CA LYS A 90 -12.35 6.39 -5.04
C LYS A 90 -10.87 6.48 -5.36
N LEU A 91 -10.04 6.17 -4.37
CA LEU A 91 -8.63 5.88 -4.54
C LEU A 91 -8.45 4.35 -4.50
N THR A 92 -7.77 3.80 -5.49
CA THR A 92 -7.38 2.38 -5.48
C THR A 92 -5.88 2.28 -5.25
N LEU A 93 -5.48 1.58 -4.20
CA LEU A 93 -4.08 1.28 -3.92
C LEU A 93 -3.74 -0.10 -4.45
N TYR A 94 -2.61 -0.19 -5.15
CA TYR A 94 -2.06 -1.43 -5.66
C TYR A 94 -0.83 -1.85 -4.83
N ASP A 95 -0.31 -3.02 -5.16
CA ASP A 95 0.84 -3.63 -4.49
C ASP A 95 2.09 -2.76 -4.55
N ASP A 96 2.27 -1.99 -5.63
CA ASP A 96 3.35 -1.00 -5.75
C ASP A 96 3.34 0.06 -4.63
N VAL A 97 2.18 0.37 -4.05
CA VAL A 97 2.05 1.28 -2.91
C VAL A 97 2.19 0.54 -1.59
N THR A 98 1.66 -0.67 -1.51
CA THR A 98 1.51 -1.43 -0.25
C THR A 98 2.59 -2.48 -0.02
N GLN A 99 3.58 -2.60 -0.91
CA GLN A 99 4.61 -3.63 -0.88
C GLN A 99 5.40 -3.66 0.44
N LEU A 100 5.58 -2.49 1.07
CA LEU A 100 6.37 -2.32 2.27
C LEU A 100 5.48 -2.11 3.48
N ASN A 101 5.84 -2.77 4.58
CA ASN A 101 5.28 -2.49 5.89
C ASN A 101 5.74 -1.11 6.40
N GLY A 102 4.89 -0.46 7.19
CA GLY A 102 5.19 0.84 7.82
C GLY A 102 4.15 1.92 7.52
N ALA A 103 4.50 3.14 7.92
CA ALA A 103 3.60 4.29 7.78
C ALA A 103 3.54 4.78 6.33
N ILE A 104 2.33 4.82 5.77
CA ILE A 104 2.03 5.45 4.50
C ILE A 104 1.36 6.80 4.75
N GLN A 105 1.74 7.80 3.98
CA GLN A 105 1.17 9.14 4.06
C GLN A 105 0.43 9.46 2.76
N ILE A 106 -0.84 9.83 2.87
CA ILE A 106 -1.68 10.19 1.73
C ILE A 106 -2.18 11.62 1.93
N SER A 107 -1.85 12.50 1.01
CA SER A 107 -2.36 13.88 0.97
C SER A 107 -3.35 14.01 -0.19
N ILE A 108 -4.56 14.49 0.11
CA ILE A 108 -5.59 14.67 -0.92
C ILE A 108 -5.57 16.10 -1.43
N VAL A 109 -5.56 16.25 -2.75
CA VAL A 109 -5.49 17.54 -3.43
C VAL A 109 -6.68 17.66 -4.37
N TYR A 110 -7.40 18.77 -4.27
CA TYR A 110 -8.44 19.18 -5.21
C TYR A 110 -7.91 20.33 -6.06
N SER A 111 -7.88 20.16 -7.38
CA SER A 111 -7.41 21.19 -8.30
C SER A 111 -8.46 21.44 -9.39
N LYS A 112 -8.71 22.72 -9.68
CA LYS A 112 -9.52 23.17 -10.80
C LYS A 112 -8.60 23.67 -11.90
N PHE A 113 -8.85 23.25 -13.12
CA PHE A 113 -8.04 23.59 -14.29
C PHE A 113 -8.82 24.52 -15.23
N ASP A 114 -8.08 25.36 -15.96
CA ASP A 114 -8.62 26.09 -17.10
C ASP A 114 -8.70 25.19 -18.34
N SER A 115 -9.23 25.73 -19.44
CA SER A 115 -9.28 25.04 -20.74
C SER A 115 -7.91 24.70 -21.32
N ASN A 116 -6.82 25.26 -20.77
CA ASN A 116 -5.44 25.01 -21.16
C ASN A 116 -4.70 24.10 -20.16
N LEU A 117 -5.44 23.39 -19.29
CA LEU A 117 -4.90 22.49 -18.27
C LEU A 117 -3.97 23.18 -17.24
N ARG A 118 -4.12 24.49 -17.05
CA ARG A 118 -3.41 25.23 -16.00
C ARG A 118 -4.23 25.23 -14.72
N THR A 119 -3.60 24.97 -13.59
CA THR A 119 -4.27 25.02 -12.29
C THR A 119 -4.68 26.46 -11.96
N ILE A 120 -5.99 26.70 -11.87
CA ILE A 120 -6.55 28.00 -11.46
C ILE A 120 -6.69 28.06 -9.94
N LYS A 121 -7.08 26.95 -9.32
CA LYS A 121 -7.34 26.87 -7.89
C LYS A 121 -6.91 25.51 -7.38
N ARG A 122 -6.13 25.50 -6.30
CA ARG A 122 -5.66 24.28 -5.64
C ARG A 122 -6.02 24.34 -4.16
N ARG A 123 -6.52 23.23 -3.65
CA ARG A 123 -6.88 23.04 -2.25
C ARG A 123 -6.33 21.70 -1.78
N ILE A 124 -5.51 21.71 -0.74
CA ILE A 124 -5.03 20.49 -0.10
C ILE A 124 -5.97 20.19 1.07
N ASN A 125 -6.61 19.03 1.04
CA ASN A 125 -7.44 18.53 2.12
C ASN A 125 -6.63 17.52 2.93
N GLY A 126 -5.90 18.05 3.90
CA GLY A 126 -5.23 17.27 4.94
C GLY A 126 -4.21 16.22 4.46
N MET A 127 -3.57 15.59 5.45
CA MET A 127 -2.73 14.43 5.25
C MET A 127 -3.22 13.34 6.20
N ILE A 128 -3.39 12.14 5.66
CA ILE A 128 -3.73 10.95 6.43
C ILE A 128 -2.46 10.11 6.56
N VAL A 129 -2.18 9.66 7.77
CA VAL A 129 -1.14 8.65 8.02
C VAL A 129 -1.82 7.41 8.58
N PHE A 130 -1.55 6.26 7.98
CA PHE A 130 -1.94 4.95 8.50
C PHE A 130 -0.81 3.95 8.26
N HIS A 131 -0.91 2.77 8.86
CA HIS A 131 0.15 1.76 8.80
C HIS A 131 -0.28 0.60 7.92
N ILE A 132 0.65 0.15 7.07
CA ILE A 132 0.61 -1.15 6.44
C ILE A 132 1.35 -2.10 7.36
N TYR A 133 0.73 -3.21 7.68
CA TYR A 133 1.27 -4.20 8.59
C TYR A 133 1.97 -5.31 7.81
N ASP A 134 2.92 -5.99 8.45
CA ASP A 134 3.43 -7.22 7.88
C ASP A 134 2.28 -8.20 7.65
N ALA A 135 2.27 -8.81 6.48
CA ALA A 135 1.39 -9.95 6.25
C ALA A 135 1.77 -11.00 7.29
N VAL A 136 0.87 -11.27 8.23
CA VAL A 136 1.02 -12.38 9.17
C VAL A 136 0.94 -13.64 8.33
N SER A 137 2.10 -14.09 7.87
CA SER A 137 2.23 -15.44 7.36
C SER A 137 1.87 -16.32 8.54
N PHE A 138 0.97 -17.27 8.32
CA PHE A 138 0.83 -18.43 9.18
C PHE A 138 2.14 -19.22 9.12
N TYR A 139 3.22 -18.66 9.67
CA TYR A 139 4.37 -19.42 10.06
C TYR A 139 3.84 -20.33 11.16
N THR A 140 3.57 -21.60 10.82
CA THR A 140 3.90 -22.67 11.76
C THR A 140 5.26 -22.28 12.35
N PRO A 141 5.38 -22.07 13.67
CA PRO A 141 6.57 -21.50 14.24
C PRO A 141 7.73 -22.48 14.01
N ARG A 142 8.45 -22.30 12.90
CA ARG A 142 9.76 -22.91 12.72
C ARG A 142 10.70 -21.99 13.43
N SER A 143 10.91 -22.31 14.72
CA SER A 143 11.88 -21.67 15.60
C SER A 143 13.12 -21.23 14.82
N SER A 144 13.52 -19.96 14.98
CA SER A 144 14.75 -19.42 14.39
C SER A 144 15.98 -20.28 14.73
N VAL A 145 15.93 -20.98 15.87
CA VAL A 145 16.90 -22.00 16.29
C VAL A 145 16.92 -23.18 15.32
N ILE A 146 15.76 -23.72 14.94
CA ILE A 146 15.68 -24.85 13.99
C ILE A 146 16.23 -24.45 12.62
N LYS A 147 15.93 -23.24 12.15
CA LYS A 147 16.46 -22.73 10.86
C LYS A 147 17.98 -22.51 10.91
N ALA A 148 18.51 -22.03 12.03
CA ALA A 148 19.95 -21.91 12.25
C ALA A 148 20.64 -23.27 12.34
N MET A 149 20.03 -24.24 13.03
CA MET A 149 20.55 -25.61 13.12
C MET A 149 20.58 -26.31 11.76
N MET A 150 19.51 -26.19 10.95
CA MET A 150 19.49 -26.77 9.61
C MET A 150 20.59 -26.19 8.71
N ARG A 151 20.81 -24.86 8.74
CA ARG A 151 21.91 -24.23 7.99
C ARG A 151 23.28 -24.73 8.41
N TYR A 152 23.50 -24.95 9.71
CA TYR A 152 24.75 -25.51 10.22
C TYR A 152 24.96 -26.95 9.73
N VAL A 153 23.91 -27.78 9.76
CA VAL A 153 23.96 -29.16 9.25
C VAL A 153 24.25 -29.17 7.74
N ASP A 154 23.59 -28.32 6.97
CA ASP A 154 23.82 -28.21 5.52
C ASP A 154 25.25 -27.76 5.19
N GLN A 155 25.82 -26.84 5.99
CA GLN A 155 27.22 -26.42 5.85
C GLN A 155 28.20 -27.54 6.18
N GLN A 156 27.96 -28.29 7.26
CA GLN A 156 28.78 -29.44 7.62
C GLN A 156 28.74 -30.54 6.54
N ALA A 157 27.57 -30.79 5.95
CA ALA A 157 27.43 -31.73 4.85
C ALA A 157 28.18 -31.28 3.59
N LEU A 158 28.19 -29.97 3.31
CA LEU A 158 28.93 -29.41 2.18
C LEU A 158 30.45 -29.54 2.38
N VAL A 159 30.95 -29.24 3.58
CA VAL A 159 32.38 -29.38 3.92
C VAL A 159 32.81 -30.84 3.83
N ALA A 160 32.04 -31.77 4.39
CA ALA A 160 32.36 -33.20 4.31
C ALA A 160 32.39 -33.72 2.87
N LYS A 161 31.51 -33.23 2.00
CA LYS A 161 31.51 -33.57 0.57
C LYS A 161 32.76 -33.05 -0.14
N GLN A 162 33.18 -31.82 0.18
CA GLN A 162 34.40 -31.21 -0.34
C GLN A 162 35.65 -32.01 0.07
N GLU A 163 35.77 -32.37 1.35
CA GLU A 163 36.90 -33.15 1.87
C GLU A 163 37.02 -34.53 1.22
N ILE A 164 35.89 -35.16 0.90
CA ILE A 164 35.87 -36.43 0.19
C ILE A 164 36.33 -36.25 -1.26
N GLU A 165 35.84 -35.22 -1.96
CA GLU A 165 36.24 -34.92 -3.33
C GLU A 165 37.74 -34.62 -3.44
N ASP A 166 38.27 -33.79 -2.53
CA ASP A 166 39.70 -33.45 -2.47
C ASP A 166 40.56 -34.71 -2.21
N ALA A 167 40.11 -35.61 -1.34
CA ALA A 167 40.81 -36.88 -1.07
C ALA A 167 40.80 -37.84 -2.27
N PHE A 168 39.75 -37.86 -3.08
CA PHE A 168 39.70 -38.65 -4.31
C PHE A 168 40.62 -38.09 -5.40
N ASP A 169 40.72 -36.76 -5.52
CA ASP A 169 41.61 -36.09 -6.48
C ASP A 169 43.10 -36.30 -6.12
N GLU A 170 43.45 -36.27 -4.83
CA GLU A 170 44.79 -36.63 -4.35
C GLU A 170 45.15 -38.10 -4.65
N LEU A 171 44.18 -39.01 -4.52
CA LEU A 171 44.41 -40.43 -4.79
C LEU A 171 44.55 -40.71 -6.29
N ALA A 172 43.77 -40.01 -7.13
CA ALA A 172 43.86 -40.10 -8.59
C ALA A 172 45.22 -39.61 -9.11
N THR A 173 45.71 -38.48 -8.58
CA THR A 173 47.03 -37.94 -8.94
C THR A 173 48.18 -38.84 -8.51
N LEU A 174 48.06 -39.54 -7.37
CA LEU A 174 49.02 -40.56 -6.94
C LEU A 174 49.03 -41.81 -7.85
N MET A 175 47.88 -42.18 -8.41
CA MET A 175 47.75 -43.34 -9.31
C MET A 175 48.20 -43.07 -10.74
N GLU A 176 48.13 -41.83 -11.23
CA GLU A 176 48.66 -41.43 -12.55
C GLU A 176 50.19 -41.28 -12.56
N GLY A 177 50.83 -41.23 -11.38
CA GLY A 177 52.28 -41.12 -11.21
C GLY A 177 53.04 -42.46 -11.06
N VAL A 178 52.36 -43.60 -11.23
CA VAL A 178 52.91 -44.98 -11.18
C VAL A 178 52.84 -45.62 -12.56
#